data_AF-A0A2W6CTZ1-F1
#
_entry.id   AF-A0A2W6CTZ1-F1
#
_cell.length_a   1.000
_cell.length_b   1.000
_cell.length_c   1.000
_cell.angle_alpha   90.00
_cell.angle_beta   90.00
_cell.angle_gamma   90.00
#
_symmetry.space_group_name_H-M   'P 1'
#
loop_
_entity.id
_entity.type
_entity.pdbx_description
1 polymer ?
#
loop_
_entity_poly.entity_id
_entity_poly.type
_entity_poly.pdbx_seq_one_letter_code
_entity_poly.pdbx_strand_id
1 'polypeptide(L)'
;MTHTAVLAAAGGGSAGFGGGFHSGGGGGRGAGLYILFQVLFRILIFGHGLGVLIVLGLLVLVVLFRYGGPRAERFWQAQRNAGQAARRSVARRRRHVELAAAEASEDDPAFAPERVRADAARLFAEVQAAWDAGDRARLGRLVAPALLTEWERRLEDFERRGWRNRVRPLGEPKVEYVGLSRRDPGGGRVVVRIEARLRDYVEDRYGNHIKRAGRVSEAVPVREFWTLGRKQDRWILVSVEQGAEGQHELSQKLVATPWSDEQAMRDEALVEGAVAEAVPEGTKVAEVADLQFEGDARAAALDLSLADGRFAPDILEVAARRAVAAWAEAVDGDDAALLAIAHPEAARELLHPGDPSTRTRLVVRGPAIKRIRIVALDAAAEPSSMRIDVAIVGRRYIEDRDSTAILSGSPTRASSFTERWTLVLDGDAGQPWRIAVVGTPVAQA
;
A
#
# COMPACT_ATOMS: atom_id res chain seq x y z
N MET A 1 2.00 -9.07 -18.33
CA MET A 1 3.37 -8.61 -18.01
C MET A 1 3.46 -8.50 -16.50
N THR A 2 4.21 -9.38 -15.85
CA THR A 2 4.37 -9.38 -14.40
C THR A 2 5.26 -8.21 -13.98
N HIS A 3 4.66 -7.21 -13.33
CA HIS A 3 5.41 -6.14 -12.67
C HIS A 3 6.08 -6.70 -11.43
N THR A 4 7.33 -7.14 -11.56
CA THR A 4 8.13 -7.54 -10.40
C THR A 4 8.53 -6.28 -9.64
N ALA A 5 7.77 -5.94 -8.59
CA ALA A 5 8.23 -5.02 -7.57
C ALA A 5 9.51 -5.59 -6.96
N VAL A 6 10.56 -4.76 -6.84
CA VAL A 6 11.80 -5.17 -6.17
C VAL A 6 11.52 -5.10 -4.68
N LEU A 7 10.84 -6.12 -4.16
CA LEU A 7 10.48 -6.28 -2.75
C LEU A 7 11.71 -6.11 -1.85
N ALA A 8 11.52 -5.67 -0.61
CA ALA A 8 12.60 -5.41 0.33
C ALA A 8 13.51 -6.64 0.46
N ALA A 9 14.75 -6.47 0.92
CA ALA A 9 15.62 -7.63 1.11
C ALA A 9 15.14 -8.46 2.32
N ALA A 10 15.11 -7.87 3.52
CA ALA A 10 14.30 -8.40 4.62
C ALA A 10 12.81 -8.20 4.36
N GLY A 11 12.01 -9.26 4.58
CA GLY A 11 10.57 -9.22 4.36
C GLY A 11 10.15 -9.33 2.89
N GLY A 12 11.04 -9.38 1.90
CA GLY A 12 10.64 -9.62 0.52
C GLY A 12 10.29 -11.08 0.27
N GLY A 13 9.24 -11.34 -0.51
CA GLY A 13 8.88 -12.71 -0.88
C GLY A 13 9.63 -13.25 -2.10
N SER A 14 9.45 -14.54 -2.34
CA SER A 14 10.19 -15.32 -3.35
C SER A 14 9.94 -14.88 -4.80
N ALA A 15 8.84 -14.16 -5.10
CA ALA A 15 8.49 -13.74 -6.46
C ALA A 15 9.49 -12.78 -7.11
N GLY A 16 10.30 -12.10 -6.29
CA GLY A 16 11.39 -11.23 -6.75
C GLY A 16 12.60 -11.98 -7.30
N PHE A 17 12.67 -13.30 -7.10
CA PHE A 17 13.80 -14.16 -7.47
C PHE A 17 13.39 -15.12 -8.58
N GLY A 18 14.19 -15.18 -9.63
CA GLY A 18 13.95 -16.04 -10.78
C GLY A 18 15.08 -17.04 -10.94
N GLY A 19 14.81 -18.31 -10.69
CA GLY A 19 15.63 -19.41 -11.17
C GLY A 19 15.55 -19.43 -12.69
N GLY A 20 16.61 -18.99 -13.36
CA GLY A 20 16.72 -19.10 -14.80
C GLY A 20 16.86 -20.56 -15.23
N PHE A 21 15.75 -21.30 -15.33
CA PHE A 21 15.71 -22.42 -16.24
C PHE A 21 15.59 -21.86 -17.66
N HIS A 22 16.74 -21.73 -18.32
CA HIS A 22 16.77 -21.79 -19.77
C HIS A 22 16.41 -23.23 -20.16
N SER A 23 15.12 -23.56 -20.21
CA SER A 23 14.67 -24.75 -20.93
C SER A 23 14.72 -24.41 -22.42
N GLY A 24 15.86 -24.72 -23.04
CA GLY A 24 15.88 -25.03 -24.46
C GLY A 24 14.99 -26.25 -24.72
N GLY A 25 14.29 -26.24 -25.85
CA GLY A 25 13.35 -27.26 -26.29
C GLY A 25 11.98 -26.63 -26.50
N GLY A 26 11.45 -26.45 -27.70
CA GLY A 26 11.56 -27.27 -28.90
C GLY A 26 10.12 -27.45 -29.38
N GLY A 27 9.70 -26.66 -30.37
CA GLY A 27 8.29 -26.57 -30.77
C GLY A 27 8.11 -25.88 -32.11
N GLY A 28 8.38 -26.63 -33.18
CA GLY A 28 7.91 -26.49 -34.56
C GLY A 28 7.52 -25.09 -35.09
N ARG A 29 8.47 -24.39 -35.73
CA ARG A 29 8.18 -23.41 -36.81
C ARG A 29 9.30 -23.39 -37.86
N GLY A 30 9.53 -24.54 -38.49
CA GLY A 30 10.51 -24.69 -39.58
C GLY A 30 10.11 -24.04 -40.91
N ALA A 31 8.84 -23.68 -41.11
CA ALA A 31 8.39 -23.08 -42.37
C ALA A 31 8.52 -21.55 -42.41
N GLY A 32 8.24 -20.85 -41.30
CA GLY A 32 8.21 -19.38 -41.28
C GLY A 32 9.61 -18.73 -41.30
N LEU A 33 10.58 -19.33 -40.62
CA LEU A 33 11.96 -18.83 -40.57
C LEU A 33 12.72 -19.06 -41.89
N TYR A 34 12.43 -20.16 -42.60
CA TYR A 34 13.04 -20.45 -43.90
C TYR A 34 12.53 -19.51 -45.00
N ILE A 35 11.23 -19.20 -45.02
CA ILE A 35 10.64 -18.21 -45.93
C ILE A 35 11.20 -16.81 -45.63
N LEU A 36 11.33 -16.45 -44.35
CA LEU A 36 11.92 -15.16 -43.95
C LEU A 36 13.40 -15.06 -44.35
N PHE A 37 14.19 -16.13 -44.18
CA PHE A 37 15.59 -16.19 -44.61
C PHE A 37 15.73 -16.10 -46.13
N GLN A 38 14.89 -16.80 -46.91
CA GLN A 38 14.92 -16.71 -48.38
C GLN A 38 14.51 -15.32 -48.91
N VAL A 39 13.53 -14.68 -48.27
CA VAL A 39 13.11 -13.32 -48.64
C VAL A 39 14.23 -12.31 -48.33
N LEU A 40 14.88 -12.42 -47.16
CA LEU A 40 16.04 -11.61 -46.81
C LEU A 40 17.23 -11.84 -47.75
N PHE A 41 17.50 -13.09 -48.14
CA PHE A 41 18.60 -13.43 -49.05
C PHE A 41 18.36 -12.91 -50.48
N ARG A 42 17.11 -12.93 -50.97
CA ARG A 42 16.74 -12.34 -52.28
C ARG A 42 16.79 -10.81 -52.27
N ILE A 43 16.42 -10.17 -51.17
CA ILE A 43 16.53 -8.70 -51.01
C ILE A 43 17.99 -8.27 -50.90
N LEU A 44 18.87 -9.09 -50.30
CA LEU A 44 20.30 -8.83 -50.19
C LEU A 44 21.06 -8.96 -51.52
N ILE A 45 20.60 -9.81 -52.43
CA ILE A 45 21.22 -10.01 -53.75
C ILE A 45 20.68 -9.04 -54.81
N PHE A 46 19.41 -8.62 -54.73
CA PHE A 46 18.76 -7.80 -55.78
C PHE A 46 18.28 -6.41 -55.34
N GLY A 47 18.37 -6.04 -54.06
CA GLY A 47 17.86 -4.77 -53.54
C GLY A 47 18.95 -3.70 -53.38
N HIS A 48 18.83 -2.59 -54.11
CA HIS A 48 19.63 -1.37 -53.90
C HIS A 48 19.78 -1.02 -52.41
N GLY A 49 20.96 -0.57 -52.00
CA GLY A 49 21.42 -0.42 -50.59
C GLY A 49 20.52 0.35 -49.62
N LEU A 50 19.47 1.02 -50.10
CA LEU A 50 18.41 1.60 -49.28
C LEU A 50 17.55 0.53 -48.57
N GLY A 51 17.27 -0.61 -49.23
CA GLY A 51 16.40 -1.66 -48.68
C GLY A 51 17.01 -2.37 -47.47
N VAL A 52 18.33 -2.58 -47.49
CA VAL A 52 19.09 -3.17 -46.39
C VAL A 52 19.07 -2.25 -45.16
N LEU A 53 19.19 -0.94 -45.35
CA LEU A 53 19.14 0.03 -44.26
C LEU A 53 17.75 0.12 -43.62
N ILE A 54 16.68 0.04 -44.41
CA ILE A 54 15.31 0.05 -43.90
C ILE A 54 15.02 -1.22 -43.09
N VAL A 55 15.44 -2.40 -43.58
CA VAL A 55 15.26 -3.67 -42.86
C VAL A 55 16.10 -3.72 -41.58
N LEU A 56 17.35 -3.23 -41.62
CA LEU A 56 18.20 -3.12 -40.43
C LEU A 56 17.62 -2.12 -39.42
N GLY A 57 17.10 -0.98 -39.89
CA GLY A 57 16.40 0.00 -39.07
C GLY A 57 15.14 -0.58 -38.43
N LEU A 58 14.33 -1.34 -39.16
CA LEU A 58 13.14 -2.01 -38.63
C LEU A 58 13.50 -3.12 -37.64
N LEU A 59 14.58 -3.88 -37.90
CA LEU A 59 15.10 -4.90 -36.98
C LEU A 59 15.56 -4.27 -35.67
N VAL A 60 16.34 -3.18 -35.75
CA VAL A 60 16.76 -2.40 -34.57
C VAL A 60 15.55 -1.82 -33.86
N LEU A 61 14.55 -1.29 -34.58
CA LEU A 61 13.31 -0.79 -34.01
C LEU A 61 12.53 -1.90 -33.29
N VAL A 62 12.39 -3.08 -33.90
CA VAL A 62 11.71 -4.24 -33.29
C VAL A 62 12.50 -4.76 -32.09
N VAL A 63 13.83 -4.78 -32.14
CA VAL A 63 14.68 -5.16 -31.00
C VAL A 63 14.56 -4.13 -29.87
N LEU A 64 14.59 -2.83 -30.18
CA LEU A 64 14.38 -1.75 -29.20
C LEU A 64 12.95 -1.77 -28.63
N PHE A 65 11.94 -2.08 -29.44
CA PHE A 65 10.56 -2.14 -28.99
C PHE A 65 10.28 -3.41 -28.15
N ARG A 66 10.84 -4.56 -28.56
CA ARG A 66 10.65 -5.87 -27.92
C ARG A 66 11.52 -6.07 -26.68
N TYR A 67 12.74 -5.54 -26.66
CA TYR A 67 13.72 -5.70 -25.57
C TYR A 67 14.07 -4.39 -24.83
N GLY A 68 13.75 -3.23 -25.42
CA GLY A 68 14.00 -1.91 -24.83
C GLY A 68 12.78 -1.28 -24.16
N GLY A 69 11.54 -1.58 -24.57
CA GLY A 69 10.32 -1.06 -23.91
C GLY A 69 10.26 -1.29 -22.39
N PRO A 70 10.50 -2.51 -21.90
CA PRO A 70 10.55 -2.79 -20.45
C PRO A 70 11.75 -2.17 -19.72
N ARG A 71 12.85 -1.87 -20.42
CA ARG A 71 14.05 -1.21 -19.85
C ARG A 71 13.92 0.32 -19.85
N ALA A 72 13.30 0.89 -20.88
CA ALA A 72 13.02 2.31 -21.00
C ALA A 72 12.04 2.75 -19.91
N GLU A 73 10.93 2.04 -19.70
CA GLU A 73 10.01 2.37 -18.61
C GLU A 73 10.69 2.34 -17.23
N ARG A 74 11.52 1.34 -16.96
CA ARG A 74 12.30 1.23 -15.71
C ARG A 74 13.35 2.35 -15.56
N PHE A 75 13.99 2.76 -16.65
CA PHE A 75 14.98 3.85 -16.68
C PHE A 75 14.32 5.22 -16.46
N TRP A 76 13.23 5.50 -17.19
CA TRP A 76 12.45 6.74 -17.05
C TRP A 76 11.77 6.85 -15.66
N GLN A 77 11.36 5.73 -15.07
CA GLN A 77 10.80 5.69 -13.71
C GLN A 77 11.87 5.84 -12.61
N ALA A 78 13.05 5.22 -12.79
CA ALA A 78 14.20 5.47 -11.93
C ALA A 78 14.62 6.94 -11.96
N GLN A 79 14.50 7.61 -13.12
CA GLN A 79 14.81 9.02 -13.30
C GLN A 79 13.72 9.96 -12.74
N ARG A 80 12.42 9.61 -12.79
CA ARG A 80 11.35 10.39 -12.13
C ARG A 80 11.46 10.35 -10.60
N ASN A 81 11.80 9.19 -10.03
CA ASN A 81 11.95 9.00 -8.58
C ASN A 81 13.32 9.46 -8.04
N ALA A 82 14.31 9.70 -8.91
CA ALA A 82 15.64 10.22 -8.55
C ALA A 82 15.92 11.64 -9.07
N GLY A 83 14.96 12.25 -9.77
CA GLY A 83 15.09 13.57 -10.39
C GLY A 83 15.11 14.71 -9.39
N GLN A 84 15.51 15.90 -9.83
CA GLN A 84 15.60 17.09 -8.97
C GLN A 84 14.28 17.39 -8.24
N ALA A 85 13.12 17.18 -8.88
CA ALA A 85 11.81 17.41 -8.27
C ALA A 85 11.55 16.51 -7.05
N ALA A 86 11.85 15.21 -7.15
CA ALA A 86 11.72 14.27 -6.04
C ALA A 86 12.69 14.59 -4.89
N ARG A 87 13.92 15.02 -5.20
CA ARG A 87 14.87 15.47 -4.18
C ARG A 87 14.38 16.74 -3.47
N ARG A 88 13.79 17.68 -4.20
CA ARG A 88 13.22 18.91 -3.65
C ARG A 88 12.00 18.62 -2.75
N SER A 89 11.12 17.69 -3.13
CA SER A 89 9.97 17.32 -2.30
C SER A 89 10.39 16.67 -0.99
N VAL A 90 11.36 15.74 -1.02
CA VAL A 90 11.93 15.13 0.18
C VAL A 90 12.60 16.17 1.08
N ALA A 91 13.40 17.08 0.51
CA ALA A 91 14.05 18.14 1.28
C ALA A 91 13.05 19.10 1.94
N ARG A 92 11.97 19.48 1.24
CA ARG A 92 10.87 20.27 1.82
C ARG A 92 10.19 19.51 2.94
N ARG A 93 9.83 18.23 2.70
CA ARG A 93 9.18 17.38 3.68
C ARG A 93 10.01 17.24 4.95
N ARG A 94 11.31 16.99 4.82
CA ARG A 94 12.24 16.87 5.94
C ARG A 94 12.21 18.08 6.85
N ARG A 95 12.19 19.30 6.29
CA ARG A 95 12.12 20.54 7.08
C ARG A 95 10.82 20.66 7.86
N HIS A 96 9.68 20.33 7.25
CA HIS A 96 8.39 20.35 7.95
C HIS A 96 8.34 19.31 9.07
N VAL A 97 8.90 18.11 8.83
CA VAL A 97 8.98 17.05 9.83
C VAL A 97 9.94 17.44 10.96
N GLU A 98 11.06 18.09 10.68
CA GLU A 98 11.98 18.58 11.71
C GLU A 98 11.31 19.58 12.65
N LEU A 99 10.43 20.46 12.13
CA LEU A 99 9.64 21.38 12.97
C LEU A 99 8.60 20.63 13.82
N ALA A 100 7.80 19.75 13.22
CA ALA A 100 6.81 18.96 13.93
C ALA A 100 7.44 18.02 14.98
N ALA A 101 8.60 17.46 14.66
CA ALA A 101 9.36 16.60 15.56
C ALA A 101 10.01 17.40 16.70
N ALA A 102 10.37 18.66 16.50
CA ALA A 102 10.86 19.52 17.57
C ALA A 102 9.75 19.70 18.63
N GLU A 103 8.52 20.04 18.21
CA GLU A 103 7.35 20.11 19.09
C GLU A 103 7.12 18.78 19.81
N ALA A 104 7.04 17.67 19.08
CA ALA A 104 6.83 16.36 19.70
C ALA A 104 7.96 15.95 20.68
N SER A 105 9.19 16.44 20.45
CA SER A 105 10.33 16.13 21.30
C SER A 105 10.39 16.91 22.61
N GLU A 106 9.61 18.00 22.73
CA GLU A 106 9.41 18.70 24.01
C GLU A 106 8.66 17.80 25.00
N ASP A 107 7.71 16.99 24.52
CA ASP A 107 6.97 16.02 25.31
C ASP A 107 7.73 14.69 25.48
N ASP A 108 8.28 14.14 24.39
CA ASP A 108 8.99 12.85 24.39
C ASP A 108 10.28 12.93 23.55
N PRO A 109 11.47 12.94 24.20
CA PRO A 109 12.77 12.96 23.52
C PRO A 109 13.02 11.80 22.54
N ALA A 110 12.23 10.73 22.55
CA ALA A 110 12.30 9.65 21.56
C ALA A 110 12.00 10.12 20.13
N PHE A 111 11.25 11.22 19.96
CA PHE A 111 10.87 11.78 18.66
C PHE A 111 11.90 12.76 18.08
N ALA A 112 12.95 13.09 18.83
CA ALA A 112 14.01 13.99 18.37
C ALA A 112 14.60 13.50 17.03
N PRO A 113 14.75 14.37 16.00
CA PRO A 113 15.12 13.94 14.66
C PRO A 113 16.39 13.08 14.57
N GLU A 114 17.43 13.45 15.32
CA GLU A 114 18.69 12.71 15.31
C GLU A 114 18.58 11.34 16.00
N ARG A 115 17.75 11.24 17.05
CA ARG A 115 17.48 9.98 17.74
C ARG A 115 16.70 9.01 16.85
N VAL A 116 15.64 9.50 16.19
CA VAL A 116 14.86 8.71 15.24
C VAL A 116 15.73 8.18 14.10
N ARG A 117 16.62 9.02 13.53
CA ARG A 117 17.53 8.61 12.46
C ARG A 117 18.52 7.53 12.92
N ALA A 118 19.14 7.72 14.07
CA ALA A 118 20.10 6.75 14.62
C ALA A 118 19.44 5.42 14.97
N ASP A 119 18.27 5.47 15.63
CA ASP A 119 17.51 4.27 16.01
C ASP A 119 17.01 3.52 14.78
N ALA A 120 16.53 4.23 13.75
CA ALA A 120 16.13 3.62 12.48
C ALA A 120 17.29 2.96 11.73
N ALA A 121 18.47 3.59 11.68
CA ALA A 121 19.65 3.00 11.04
C ALA A 121 20.10 1.72 11.75
N ARG A 122 20.09 1.72 13.09
CA ARG A 122 20.39 0.53 13.91
C ARG A 122 19.34 -0.57 13.70
N LEU A 123 18.06 -0.22 13.79
CA LEU A 123 16.94 -1.14 13.57
C LEU A 123 17.01 -1.76 12.17
N PHE A 124 17.32 -0.98 11.15
CA PHE A 124 17.52 -1.47 9.78
C PHE A 124 18.58 -2.57 9.74
N ALA A 125 19.78 -2.32 10.27
CA ALA A 125 20.86 -3.30 10.27
C ALA A 125 20.51 -4.58 11.06
N GLU A 126 19.87 -4.43 12.23
CA GLU A 126 19.45 -5.56 13.06
C GLU A 126 18.38 -6.41 12.39
N VAL A 127 17.41 -5.80 11.72
CA VAL A 127 16.36 -6.47 10.95
C VAL A 127 16.97 -7.26 9.79
N GLN A 128 17.86 -6.65 9.00
CA GLN A 128 18.52 -7.37 7.88
C GLN A 128 19.32 -8.57 8.41
N ALA A 129 20.06 -8.41 9.51
CA ALA A 129 20.85 -9.50 10.10
C ALA A 129 19.97 -10.64 10.66
N ALA A 130 18.86 -10.31 11.33
CA ALA A 130 17.93 -11.30 11.85
C ALA A 130 17.24 -12.08 10.72
N TRP A 131 16.87 -11.40 9.63
CA TRP A 131 16.30 -12.03 8.45
C TRP A 131 17.27 -12.97 7.74
N ASP A 132 18.52 -12.56 7.47
CA ASP A 132 19.56 -13.42 6.86
C ASP A 132 19.84 -14.70 7.68
N ALA A 133 19.78 -14.57 9.01
CA ALA A 133 19.93 -15.68 9.94
C ALA A 133 18.70 -16.60 9.98
N GLY A 134 17.52 -16.15 9.54
CA GLY A 134 16.25 -16.84 9.75
C GLY A 134 15.79 -16.84 11.22
N ASP A 135 16.29 -15.89 12.03
CA ASP A 135 16.05 -15.83 13.47
C ASP A 135 14.69 -15.16 13.78
N ARG A 136 13.63 -15.97 13.73
CA ARG A 136 12.24 -15.56 14.01
C ARG A 136 12.07 -14.95 15.40
N ALA A 137 12.78 -15.48 16.41
CA ALA A 137 12.70 -14.96 17.77
C ALA A 137 13.28 -13.55 17.88
N ARG A 138 14.41 -13.28 17.19
CA ARG A 138 14.97 -11.93 17.10
C ARG A 138 14.08 -11.01 16.28
N LEU A 139 13.52 -11.46 15.16
CA LEU A 139 12.56 -10.69 14.37
C LEU A 139 11.35 -10.26 15.21
N GLY A 140 10.77 -11.16 16.01
CA GLY A 140 9.64 -10.85 16.89
C GLY A 140 9.93 -9.82 18.00
N ARG A 141 11.21 -9.48 18.24
CA ARG A 141 11.59 -8.36 19.10
C ARG A 141 11.75 -7.05 18.33
N LEU A 142 12.00 -7.10 17.03
CA LEU A 142 12.31 -5.94 16.19
C LEU A 142 11.10 -5.41 15.41
N VAL A 143 10.12 -6.27 15.12
CA VAL A 143 8.96 -5.93 14.28
C VAL A 143 7.64 -6.08 15.06
N ALA A 144 6.60 -5.41 14.57
CA ALA A 144 5.25 -5.53 15.10
C ALA A 144 4.69 -6.95 14.86
N PRO A 145 3.83 -7.49 15.76
CA PRO A 145 3.30 -8.86 15.64
C PRO A 145 2.61 -9.15 14.30
N ALA A 146 1.82 -8.20 13.80
CA ALA A 146 1.16 -8.32 12.51
C ALA A 146 2.17 -8.44 11.34
N LEU A 147 3.21 -7.61 11.33
CA LEU A 147 4.28 -7.70 10.34
C LEU A 147 5.07 -9.01 10.45
N LEU A 148 5.31 -9.50 11.67
CA LEU A 148 5.96 -10.79 11.89
C LEU A 148 5.16 -11.93 11.27
N THR A 149 3.84 -11.91 11.42
CA THR A 149 2.94 -12.92 10.84
C THR A 149 3.10 -12.98 9.32
N GLU A 150 3.17 -11.83 8.63
CA GLU A 150 3.45 -11.81 7.19
C GLU A 150 4.85 -12.33 6.84
N TRP A 151 5.85 -12.00 7.66
CA TRP A 151 7.24 -12.37 7.42
C TRP A 151 7.48 -13.87 7.65
N GLU A 152 6.83 -14.47 8.63
CA GLU A 152 6.88 -15.92 8.88
C GLU A 152 6.34 -16.69 7.68
N ARG A 153 5.21 -16.26 7.10
CA ARG A 153 4.66 -16.87 5.88
C ARG A 153 5.63 -16.83 4.71
N ARG A 154 6.39 -15.74 4.58
CA ARG A 154 7.43 -15.57 3.53
C ARG A 154 8.66 -16.44 3.79
N LEU A 155 9.11 -16.52 5.04
CA LEU A 155 10.19 -17.42 5.44
C LEU A 155 9.81 -18.89 5.20
N GLU A 156 8.59 -19.27 5.55
CA GLU A 156 8.04 -20.61 5.25
C GLU A 156 7.98 -20.87 3.75
N ASP A 157 7.65 -19.89 2.91
CA ASP A 157 7.68 -20.06 1.45
C ASP A 157 9.09 -20.33 0.93
N PHE A 158 10.10 -19.63 1.45
CA PHE A 158 11.50 -19.92 1.15
C PHE A 158 11.88 -21.33 1.60
N GLU A 159 11.54 -21.72 2.83
CA GLU A 159 11.81 -23.05 3.38
C GLU A 159 11.16 -24.16 2.54
N ARG A 160 9.88 -24.01 2.16
CA ARG A 160 9.17 -24.97 1.28
C ARG A 160 9.85 -25.16 -0.07
N ARG A 161 10.50 -24.11 -0.59
CA ARG A 161 11.25 -24.15 -1.86
C ARG A 161 12.66 -24.72 -1.70
N GLY A 162 13.11 -24.96 -0.47
CA GLY A 162 14.52 -25.28 -0.17
C GLY A 162 15.43 -24.10 -0.50
N TRP A 163 14.95 -22.89 -0.31
CA TRP A 163 15.63 -21.63 -0.59
C TRP A 163 15.99 -20.93 0.71
N ARG A 164 17.09 -20.19 0.71
CA ARG A 164 17.48 -19.29 1.78
C ARG A 164 17.80 -17.93 1.21
N ASN A 165 17.07 -16.90 1.62
CA ASN A 165 17.44 -15.53 1.26
C ASN A 165 18.68 -15.10 2.05
N ARG A 166 19.63 -14.50 1.34
CA ARG A 166 20.88 -13.97 1.87
C ARG A 166 20.88 -12.47 1.67
N VAL A 167 20.94 -11.72 2.78
CA VAL A 167 20.92 -10.27 2.76
C VAL A 167 22.01 -9.69 3.65
N ARG A 168 22.75 -8.72 3.10
CA ARG A 168 23.75 -7.97 3.88
C ARG A 168 23.82 -6.51 3.42
N PRO A 169 23.72 -5.54 4.34
CA PRO A 169 24.06 -4.15 4.03
C PRO A 169 25.52 -4.01 3.57
N LEU A 170 25.72 -3.28 2.46
CA LEU A 170 27.05 -2.99 1.89
C LEU A 170 27.63 -1.65 2.39
N GLY A 171 26.98 -1.01 3.35
CA GLY A 171 27.37 0.26 3.94
C GLY A 171 26.26 0.79 4.85
N GLU A 172 26.49 1.94 5.45
CA GLU A 172 25.48 2.60 6.28
C GLU A 172 24.29 3.08 5.44
N PRO A 173 23.05 2.87 5.91
CA PRO A 173 21.87 3.40 5.25
C PRO A 173 21.81 4.91 5.41
N LYS A 174 21.40 5.62 4.36
CA LYS A 174 20.97 7.01 4.48
C LYS A 174 19.53 7.02 5.00
N VAL A 175 19.30 7.68 6.13
CA VAL A 175 17.97 7.78 6.77
C VAL A 175 17.48 9.22 6.75
N GLU A 176 16.29 9.44 6.21
CA GLU A 176 15.62 10.75 6.18
C GLU A 176 14.29 10.65 6.94
N TYR A 177 14.07 11.52 7.93
CA TYR A 177 12.83 11.56 8.69
C TYR A 177 11.76 12.30 7.87
N VAL A 178 10.66 11.61 7.52
CA VAL A 178 9.70 12.09 6.51
C VAL A 178 8.22 12.05 6.95
N GLY A 179 7.87 11.48 8.10
CA GLY A 179 6.49 11.49 8.59
C GLY A 179 6.41 11.31 10.10
N LEU A 180 5.42 11.92 10.74
CA LEU A 180 5.20 11.87 12.18
C LEU A 180 3.69 11.91 12.44
N SER A 181 3.19 10.96 13.22
CA SER A 181 1.79 10.89 13.64
C SER A 181 1.69 10.44 15.10
N ARG A 182 1.28 11.36 15.97
CA ARG A 182 1.02 11.12 17.40
C ARG A 182 -0.44 11.46 17.72
N ARG A 183 -1.30 10.47 17.53
CA ARG A 183 -2.74 10.58 17.82
C ARG A 183 -3.05 10.32 19.29
N ASP A 184 -2.20 9.56 19.98
CA ASP A 184 -2.37 9.22 21.40
C ASP A 184 -1.17 9.69 22.25
N PRO A 185 -1.36 10.17 23.49
CA PRO A 185 -0.27 10.67 24.34
C PRO A 185 0.84 9.66 24.65
N GLY A 186 0.51 8.37 24.75
CA GLY A 186 1.46 7.28 25.06
C GLY A 186 1.96 6.49 23.84
N GLY A 187 1.53 6.89 22.64
CA GLY A 187 1.83 6.20 21.38
C GLY A 187 2.45 7.12 20.34
N GLY A 188 2.67 6.58 19.15
CA GLY A 188 3.09 7.37 18.01
C GLY A 188 3.75 6.52 16.93
N ARG A 189 3.62 7.01 15.70
CA ARG A 189 4.26 6.43 14.52
C ARG A 189 5.18 7.47 13.88
N VAL A 190 6.34 7.02 13.46
CA VAL A 190 7.29 7.82 12.69
C VAL A 190 7.56 7.12 11.38
N VAL A 191 7.77 7.89 10.32
CA VAL A 191 8.10 7.35 9.00
C VAL A 191 9.46 7.87 8.57
N VAL A 192 10.35 6.94 8.26
CA VAL A 192 11.69 7.24 7.76
C VAL A 192 11.84 6.70 6.34
N ARG A 193 12.47 7.49 5.49
CA ARG A 193 12.90 7.08 4.16
C ARG A 193 14.33 6.59 4.24
N ILE A 194 14.54 5.33 3.87
CA ILE A 194 15.84 4.66 3.90
C ILE A 194 16.34 4.46 2.47
N GLU A 195 17.55 4.92 2.18
CA GLU A 195 18.30 4.58 0.97
C GLU A 195 19.53 3.76 1.35
N ALA A 196 19.65 2.54 0.83
CA ALA A 196 20.77 1.65 1.15
C ALA A 196 21.21 0.83 -0.08
N ARG A 197 22.40 0.22 0.01
CA ARG A 197 22.85 -0.81 -0.92
C ARG A 197 22.96 -2.12 -0.17
N LEU A 198 22.32 -3.16 -0.68
CA LEU A 198 22.31 -4.49 -0.08
C LEU A 198 22.97 -5.47 -1.04
N ARG A 199 23.69 -6.45 -0.51
CA ARG A 199 23.94 -7.71 -1.20
C ARG A 199 22.75 -8.60 -0.92
N ASP A 200 22.02 -8.99 -1.96
CA ASP A 200 20.75 -9.68 -1.83
C ASP A 200 20.57 -10.70 -2.95
N TYR A 201 20.50 -11.97 -2.55
CA TYR A 201 20.33 -13.13 -3.42
C TYR A 201 19.65 -14.25 -2.64
N VAL A 202 19.17 -15.26 -3.35
CA VAL A 202 18.69 -16.50 -2.76
C VAL A 202 19.72 -17.59 -3.01
N GLU A 203 20.03 -18.37 -1.99
CA GLU A 203 20.81 -19.59 -2.07
C GLU A 203 19.82 -20.76 -2.17
N ASP A 204 19.91 -21.59 -3.20
CA ASP A 204 19.09 -22.80 -3.32
C ASP A 204 19.71 -23.98 -2.55
N ARG A 205 19.00 -25.12 -2.50
CA ARG A 205 19.47 -26.35 -1.84
C ARG A 205 20.80 -26.92 -2.36
N TYR A 206 21.24 -26.51 -3.54
CA TYR A 206 22.50 -26.95 -4.14
C TYR A 206 23.62 -25.90 -3.97
N GLY A 207 23.35 -24.81 -3.25
CA GLY A 207 24.29 -23.70 -3.06
C GLY A 207 24.36 -22.73 -4.24
N ASN A 208 23.44 -22.83 -5.22
CA ASN A 208 23.42 -21.88 -6.33
C ASN A 208 22.84 -20.54 -5.90
N HIS A 209 23.45 -19.46 -6.40
CA HIS A 209 22.97 -18.11 -6.16
C HIS A 209 21.94 -17.70 -7.22
N ILE A 210 20.70 -17.50 -6.78
CA ILE A 210 19.58 -16.97 -7.54
C ILE A 210 19.49 -15.46 -7.28
N LYS A 211 19.77 -14.67 -8.30
CA LYS A 211 19.71 -13.20 -8.22
C LYS A 211 18.27 -12.71 -8.37
N ARG A 212 18.02 -11.46 -7.96
CA ARG A 212 16.75 -10.79 -8.25
C ARG A 212 16.49 -10.71 -9.75
N ALA A 213 15.23 -10.90 -10.14
CA ALA A 213 14.81 -10.89 -11.53
C ALA A 213 15.23 -9.57 -12.22
N GLY A 214 15.88 -9.70 -13.39
CA GLY A 214 16.34 -8.55 -14.16
C GLY A 214 17.58 -7.83 -13.61
N ARG A 215 18.26 -8.38 -12.59
CA ARG A 215 19.55 -7.87 -12.10
C ARG A 215 20.69 -8.78 -12.52
N VAL A 216 21.81 -8.16 -12.90
CA VAL A 216 23.05 -8.86 -13.26
C VAL A 216 23.96 -9.11 -12.04
N SER A 217 23.82 -8.28 -11.01
CA SER A 217 24.59 -8.31 -9.77
C SER A 217 23.71 -8.58 -8.57
N GLU A 218 24.29 -9.15 -7.52
CA GLU A 218 23.69 -9.32 -6.19
C GLU A 218 23.63 -8.00 -5.41
N ALA A 219 24.36 -6.97 -5.84
CA ALA A 219 24.30 -5.65 -5.22
C ALA A 219 23.06 -4.88 -5.72
N VAL A 220 22.08 -4.71 -4.83
CA VAL A 220 20.78 -4.09 -5.13
C VAL A 220 20.64 -2.78 -4.34
N PRO A 221 20.40 -1.64 -5.00
CA PRO A 221 19.99 -0.43 -4.30
C PRO A 221 18.53 -0.56 -3.86
N VAL A 222 18.25 -0.20 -2.62
CA VAL A 222 16.90 -0.16 -2.06
C VAL A 222 16.54 1.27 -1.65
N ARG A 223 15.25 1.58 -1.80
CA ARG A 223 14.64 2.83 -1.31
C ARG A 223 13.31 2.47 -0.70
N GLU A 224 13.19 2.64 0.60
CA GLU A 224 12.07 2.15 1.39
C GLU A 224 11.56 3.25 2.30
N PHE A 225 10.28 3.21 2.61
CA PHE A 225 9.64 4.01 3.66
C PHE A 225 9.29 3.03 4.78
N TRP A 226 9.88 3.25 5.95
CA TRP A 226 9.66 2.41 7.11
C TRP A 226 8.80 3.18 8.10
N THR A 227 7.65 2.63 8.42
CA THR A 227 6.81 3.10 9.53
C THR A 227 7.26 2.38 10.78
N LEU A 228 7.68 3.15 11.78
CA LEU A 228 8.12 2.66 13.08
C LEU A 228 7.06 3.02 14.12
N GLY A 229 6.78 2.08 15.01
CA GLY A 229 5.90 2.25 16.16
C GLY A 229 6.68 2.15 17.46
N ARG A 230 6.09 2.70 18.52
CA ARG A 230 6.68 2.63 19.86
C ARG A 230 6.23 1.35 20.58
N LYS A 231 7.18 0.58 21.11
CA LYS A 231 6.91 -0.54 22.01
C LYS A 231 7.82 -0.40 23.22
N GLN A 232 7.24 -0.04 24.38
CA GLN A 232 8.00 0.38 25.56
C GLN A 232 8.98 1.50 25.16
N ASP A 233 10.26 1.39 25.55
CA ASP A 233 11.26 2.41 25.26
C ASP A 233 12.01 2.23 23.93
N ARG A 234 11.52 1.41 23.00
CA ARG A 234 12.17 1.20 21.69
C ARG A 234 11.23 1.38 20.49
N TRP A 235 11.83 1.77 19.38
CA TRP A 235 11.20 1.74 18.06
C TRP A 235 11.19 0.31 17.53
N ILE A 236 10.05 -0.11 16.99
CA ILE A 236 9.88 -1.37 16.27
C ILE A 236 9.35 -1.09 14.86
N LEU A 237 9.66 -1.98 13.92
CA LEU A 237 9.19 -1.85 12.54
C LEU A 237 7.72 -2.30 12.43
N VAL A 238 6.85 -1.41 11.96
CA VAL A 238 5.41 -1.68 11.79
C VAL A 238 5.09 -2.01 10.34
N SER A 239 5.59 -1.22 9.39
CA SER A 239 5.39 -1.50 7.98
C SER A 239 6.54 -1.01 7.10
N VAL A 240 6.65 -1.62 5.92
CA VAL A 240 7.67 -1.29 4.91
C VAL A 240 6.96 -1.08 3.58
N GLU A 241 7.16 0.10 3.01
CA GLU A 241 6.67 0.46 1.69
C GLU A 241 7.81 0.77 0.73
N GLN A 242 7.64 0.38 -0.52
CA GLN A 242 8.71 0.43 -1.50
C GLN A 242 8.69 1.69 -2.35
N GLY A 243 9.80 2.41 -2.45
CA GLY A 243 10.09 3.34 -3.54
C GLY A 243 8.94 4.29 -3.94
N ALA A 244 8.13 3.88 -4.93
CA ALA A 244 6.97 4.64 -5.39
C ALA A 244 5.75 4.51 -4.48
N GLU A 245 5.54 3.36 -3.85
CA GLU A 245 4.46 3.03 -2.91
C GLU A 245 4.34 4.08 -1.81
N GLY A 246 5.40 4.21 -0.99
CA GLY A 246 5.47 5.15 0.13
C GLY A 246 5.66 6.61 -0.24
N GLN A 247 5.55 7.01 -1.52
CA GLN A 247 5.64 8.44 -1.88
C GLN A 247 4.54 9.30 -1.25
N HIS A 248 3.40 8.71 -0.89
CA HIS A 248 2.33 9.45 -0.22
C HIS A 248 2.77 10.01 1.13
N GLU A 249 3.74 9.39 1.80
CA GLU A 249 4.31 9.84 3.07
C GLU A 249 4.91 11.23 2.99
N LEU A 250 5.34 11.65 1.80
CA LEU A 250 5.87 12.99 1.56
C LEU A 250 4.80 14.09 1.57
N SER A 251 3.52 13.71 1.53
CA SER A 251 2.37 14.62 1.50
C SER A 251 1.36 14.38 2.61
N GLN A 252 1.47 13.28 3.37
CA GLN A 252 0.56 13.00 4.48
C GLN A 252 0.60 14.10 5.55
N LYS A 253 -0.50 14.26 6.28
CA LYS A 253 -0.56 15.20 7.41
C LYS A 253 0.47 14.79 8.48
N LEU A 254 1.14 15.78 9.06
CA LEU A 254 1.98 15.58 10.24
C LEU A 254 1.13 15.89 11.46
N VAL A 255 1.15 15.00 12.44
CA VAL A 255 0.46 15.17 13.71
C VAL A 255 1.52 15.04 14.79
N ALA A 256 2.02 16.18 15.28
CA ALA A 256 3.07 16.22 16.31
C ALA A 256 2.50 15.87 17.68
N THR A 257 1.30 16.35 17.94
CA THR A 257 0.57 16.22 19.20
C THR A 257 -0.90 15.90 18.93
N PRO A 258 -1.62 15.21 19.84
CA PRO A 258 -3.02 14.86 19.60
C PRO A 258 -3.92 16.05 19.24
N TRP A 259 -3.71 17.19 19.89
CA TRP A 259 -4.47 18.43 19.66
C TRP A 259 -4.08 19.18 18.38
N SER A 260 -2.96 18.84 17.74
CA SER A 260 -2.58 19.41 16.42
C SER A 260 -3.42 18.84 15.27
N ASP A 261 -4.18 17.75 15.50
CA ASP A 261 -5.07 17.18 14.49
C ASP A 261 -6.46 17.86 14.49
N GLU A 262 -6.51 19.10 14.00
CA GLU A 262 -7.77 19.87 13.90
C GLU A 262 -8.92 19.13 13.20
N GLN A 263 -8.60 18.29 12.21
CA GLN A 263 -9.62 17.57 11.46
C GLN A 263 -10.20 16.43 12.31
N ALA A 264 -9.34 15.66 12.99
CA ALA A 264 -9.81 14.62 13.90
C ALA A 264 -10.65 15.20 15.03
N MET A 265 -10.23 16.32 15.63
CA MET A 265 -10.99 17.00 16.69
C MET A 265 -12.36 17.49 16.19
N ARG A 266 -12.42 18.08 14.99
CA ARG A 266 -13.70 18.49 14.38
C ARG A 266 -14.60 17.29 14.09
N ASP A 267 -14.04 16.23 13.51
CA ASP A 267 -14.76 15.00 13.21
C ASP A 267 -15.31 14.36 14.49
N GLU A 268 -14.55 14.39 15.60
CA GLU A 268 -14.99 13.92 16.92
C GLU A 268 -16.13 14.77 17.51
N ALA A 269 -15.97 16.10 17.53
CA ALA A 269 -17.00 17.01 18.02
C ALA A 269 -18.32 16.92 17.22
N LEU A 270 -18.23 16.75 15.90
CA LEU A 270 -19.40 16.54 15.05
C LEU A 270 -20.14 15.25 15.42
N VAL A 271 -19.40 14.14 15.61
CA VAL A 271 -20.00 12.85 15.97
C VAL A 271 -20.61 12.90 17.38
N GLU A 272 -19.93 13.51 18.34
CA GLU A 272 -20.45 13.68 19.70
C GLU A 272 -21.78 14.46 19.71
N GLY A 273 -21.83 15.59 18.98
CA GLY A 273 -23.06 16.39 18.84
C GLY A 273 -24.19 15.59 18.18
N ALA A 274 -23.90 14.91 17.08
CA ALA A 274 -24.88 14.10 16.37
C ALA A 274 -25.44 12.93 17.20
N VAL A 275 -24.60 12.33 18.06
CA VAL A 275 -25.03 11.27 18.97
C VAL A 275 -25.87 11.83 20.12
N ALA A 276 -25.57 13.03 20.61
CA ALA A 276 -26.40 13.70 21.62
C ALA A 276 -27.81 14.04 21.08
N GLU A 277 -27.94 14.21 19.76
CA GLU A 277 -29.19 14.44 19.04
C GLU A 277 -29.86 13.15 18.55
N ALA A 278 -29.38 11.96 18.96
CA ALA A 278 -29.98 10.69 18.55
C ALA A 278 -31.41 10.53 19.12
N VAL A 279 -32.30 9.87 18.36
CA VAL A 279 -33.61 9.49 18.90
C VAL A 279 -33.45 8.57 20.11
N PRO A 280 -34.36 8.63 21.10
CA PRO A 280 -34.28 7.78 22.29
C PRO A 280 -34.16 6.30 21.95
N GLU A 281 -33.43 5.57 22.79
CA GLU A 281 -33.26 4.13 22.62
C GLU A 281 -34.62 3.42 22.52
N GLY A 282 -34.77 2.55 21.51
CA GLY A 282 -36.02 1.84 21.23
C GLY A 282 -37.03 2.61 20.37
N THR A 283 -36.78 3.88 20.03
CA THR A 283 -37.60 4.65 19.07
C THR A 283 -37.01 4.53 17.67
N LYS A 284 -37.83 4.23 16.65
CA LYS A 284 -37.34 4.19 15.27
C LYS A 284 -37.35 5.59 14.67
N VAL A 285 -36.32 5.93 13.92
CA VAL A 285 -36.26 7.22 13.21
C VAL A 285 -37.43 7.37 12.23
N ALA A 286 -37.82 6.25 11.59
CA ALA A 286 -39.00 6.15 10.74
C ALA A 286 -40.35 6.42 11.44
N GLU A 287 -40.41 6.36 12.77
CA GLU A 287 -41.61 6.68 13.55
C GLU A 287 -41.69 8.18 13.90
N VAL A 288 -40.56 8.89 13.82
CA VAL A 288 -40.43 10.31 14.22
C VAL A 288 -40.38 11.22 13.00
N ALA A 289 -39.92 10.73 11.86
CA ALA A 289 -39.85 11.46 10.59
C ALA A 289 -40.63 10.74 9.50
N ASP A 290 -41.39 11.49 8.68
CA ASP A 290 -42.07 10.94 7.52
C ASP A 290 -41.04 10.51 6.46
N LEU A 291 -41.17 9.27 5.98
CA LEU A 291 -40.27 8.67 4.99
C LEU A 291 -40.67 8.98 3.54
N GLN A 292 -41.68 9.82 3.32
CA GLN A 292 -42.06 10.30 1.98
C GLN A 292 -41.04 11.32 1.47
N PHE A 293 -39.87 10.84 1.05
CA PHE A 293 -38.80 11.68 0.55
C PHE A 293 -39.07 12.13 -0.90
N GLU A 294 -39.26 13.43 -1.11
CA GLU A 294 -39.16 14.06 -2.42
C GLU A 294 -37.69 14.47 -2.67
N GLY A 295 -36.89 13.63 -3.33
CA GLY A 295 -35.51 14.00 -3.65
C GLY A 295 -34.55 12.83 -3.88
N ASP A 296 -33.25 13.13 -3.83
CA ASP A 296 -32.19 12.13 -3.85
C ASP A 296 -31.84 11.63 -2.43
N ALA A 297 -31.01 10.60 -2.32
CA ALA A 297 -30.67 10.01 -1.02
C ALA A 297 -29.92 10.97 -0.07
N ARG A 298 -29.32 12.05 -0.59
CA ARG A 298 -28.70 13.08 0.23
C ARG A 298 -29.75 14.02 0.84
N ALA A 299 -30.80 14.36 0.10
CA ALA A 299 -31.95 15.11 0.62
C ALA A 299 -32.64 14.31 1.76
N ALA A 300 -32.90 13.01 1.54
CA ALA A 300 -33.47 12.15 2.58
C ALA A 300 -32.62 12.10 3.86
N ALA A 301 -31.29 12.04 3.73
CA ALA A 301 -30.37 12.09 4.87
C ALA A 301 -30.44 13.43 5.63
N LEU A 302 -30.58 14.56 4.92
CA LEU A 302 -30.77 15.87 5.53
C LEU A 302 -32.10 15.96 6.29
N ASP A 303 -33.19 15.46 5.73
CA ASP A 303 -34.49 15.49 6.39
C ASP A 303 -34.49 14.65 7.67
N LEU A 304 -33.90 13.45 7.62
CA LEU A 304 -33.75 12.58 8.79
C LEU A 304 -32.81 13.17 9.84
N SER A 305 -31.82 13.98 9.42
CA SER A 305 -30.90 14.64 10.36
C SER A 305 -31.58 15.66 11.27
N LEU A 306 -32.79 16.11 10.93
CA LEU A 306 -33.60 16.97 11.81
C LEU A 306 -34.20 16.19 13.00
N ALA A 307 -34.36 14.88 12.86
CA ALA A 307 -34.89 14.00 13.90
C ALA A 307 -33.79 13.21 14.63
N ASP A 308 -32.73 12.83 13.92
CA ASP A 308 -31.57 12.12 14.46
C ASP A 308 -30.29 12.62 13.80
N GLY A 309 -29.47 13.36 14.57
CA GLY A 309 -28.25 13.99 14.07
C GLY A 309 -27.26 13.01 13.41
N ARG A 310 -27.32 11.71 13.72
CA ARG A 310 -26.44 10.67 13.12
C ARG A 310 -26.68 10.48 11.62
N PHE A 311 -27.81 10.95 11.07
CA PHE A 311 -28.11 10.91 9.64
C PHE A 311 -27.57 12.11 8.87
N ALA A 312 -27.00 13.12 9.54
CA ALA A 312 -26.45 14.29 8.89
C ALA A 312 -25.36 13.92 7.87
N PRO A 313 -25.39 14.45 6.63
CA PRO A 313 -24.42 14.09 5.59
C PRO A 313 -22.96 14.24 6.02
N ASP A 314 -22.63 15.22 6.86
CA ASP A 314 -21.27 15.43 7.35
C ASP A 314 -20.79 14.28 8.25
N ILE A 315 -21.67 13.69 9.07
CA ILE A 315 -21.38 12.51 9.90
C ILE A 315 -21.10 11.29 9.02
N LEU A 316 -21.86 11.16 7.93
CA LEU A 316 -21.67 10.10 6.96
C LEU A 316 -20.34 10.27 6.20
N GLU A 317 -19.95 11.51 5.91
CA GLU A 317 -18.65 11.83 5.34
C GLU A 317 -17.50 11.54 6.33
N VAL A 318 -17.69 11.81 7.64
CA VAL A 318 -16.74 11.42 8.71
C VAL A 318 -16.59 9.90 8.75
N ALA A 319 -17.70 9.15 8.75
CA ALA A 319 -17.67 7.68 8.76
C ALA A 319 -16.88 7.12 7.56
N ALA A 320 -17.13 7.65 6.36
CA ALA A 320 -16.40 7.24 5.16
C ALA A 320 -14.89 7.58 5.22
N ARG A 321 -14.52 8.75 5.76
CA ARG A 321 -13.11 9.14 5.96
C ARG A 321 -12.39 8.22 6.94
N ARG A 322 -13.01 7.97 8.10
CA ARG A 322 -12.49 7.02 9.10
C ARG A 322 -12.35 5.63 8.51
N ALA A 323 -13.30 5.21 7.66
CA ALA A 323 -13.23 3.94 6.98
C ALA A 323 -12.09 3.76 6.00
N VAL A 324 -11.85 4.76 5.15
CA VAL A 324 -10.69 4.72 4.26
C VAL A 324 -9.37 4.72 5.05
N ALA A 325 -9.29 5.49 6.14
CA ALA A 325 -8.09 5.55 6.98
C ALA A 325 -7.80 4.21 7.68
N ALA A 326 -8.80 3.63 8.35
CA ALA A 326 -8.66 2.35 9.03
C ALA A 326 -8.40 1.19 8.06
N TRP A 327 -9.01 1.22 6.86
CA TRP A 327 -8.71 0.25 5.82
C TRP A 327 -7.24 0.33 5.36
N ALA A 328 -6.73 1.54 5.13
CA ALA A 328 -5.33 1.75 4.74
C ALA A 328 -4.34 1.25 5.81
N GLU A 329 -4.68 1.41 7.09
CA GLU A 329 -3.87 0.93 8.21
C GLU A 329 -3.93 -0.59 8.36
N ALA A 330 -5.12 -1.17 8.23
CA ALA A 330 -5.36 -2.62 8.32
C ALA A 330 -4.61 -3.42 7.24
N VAL A 331 -4.31 -2.80 6.09
CA VAL A 331 -3.44 -3.40 5.07
C VAL A 331 -2.06 -3.75 5.62
N ASP A 332 -1.54 -3.02 6.61
CA ASP A 332 -0.27 -3.33 7.29
C ASP A 332 -0.41 -4.41 8.40
N GLY A 333 -1.63 -4.89 8.62
CA GLY A 333 -1.95 -6.07 9.42
C GLY A 333 -2.51 -5.81 10.81
N ASP A 334 -2.56 -4.56 11.27
CA ASP A 334 -3.33 -4.18 12.45
C ASP A 334 -4.74 -3.75 12.03
N ASP A 335 -5.69 -4.69 12.09
CA ASP A 335 -7.06 -4.50 11.62
C ASP A 335 -8.04 -4.10 12.73
N ALA A 336 -7.58 -3.85 13.96
CA ALA A 336 -8.43 -3.52 15.10
C ALA A 336 -9.29 -2.27 14.83
N ALA A 337 -8.68 -1.22 14.26
CA ALA A 337 -9.38 -0.01 13.89
C ALA A 337 -10.43 -0.26 12.78
N LEU A 338 -10.14 -1.17 11.84
CA LEU A 338 -11.07 -1.55 10.78
C LEU A 338 -12.24 -2.39 11.32
N LEU A 339 -11.99 -3.29 12.28
CA LEU A 339 -13.04 -4.10 12.91
C LEU A 339 -13.98 -3.28 13.81
N ALA A 340 -13.51 -2.14 14.33
CA ALA A 340 -14.36 -1.19 15.04
C ALA A 340 -15.41 -0.56 14.11
N ILE A 341 -15.01 -0.14 12.91
CA ILE A 341 -15.89 0.52 11.92
C ILE A 341 -16.56 -0.45 10.91
N ALA A 342 -16.24 -1.74 10.92
CA ALA A 342 -16.73 -2.67 9.92
C ALA A 342 -17.06 -4.02 10.56
N HIS A 343 -18.09 -4.67 10.04
CA HIS A 343 -18.40 -6.05 10.38
C HIS A 343 -17.25 -6.97 9.92
N PRO A 344 -16.98 -8.08 10.61
CA PRO A 344 -15.85 -8.95 10.28
C PRO A 344 -15.84 -9.45 8.84
N GLU A 345 -17.02 -9.73 8.26
CA GLU A 345 -17.14 -10.15 6.86
C GLU A 345 -16.78 -9.04 5.88
N ALA A 346 -17.21 -7.80 6.15
CA ALA A 346 -16.87 -6.63 5.35
C ALA A 346 -15.39 -6.29 5.45
N ALA A 347 -14.81 -6.33 6.66
CA ALA A 347 -13.37 -6.14 6.86
C ALA A 347 -12.56 -7.19 6.08
N ARG A 348 -12.98 -8.46 6.12
CA ARG A 348 -12.36 -9.53 5.33
C ARG A 348 -12.46 -9.28 3.83
N GLU A 349 -13.59 -8.81 3.32
CA GLU A 349 -13.74 -8.51 1.89
C GLU A 349 -12.88 -7.30 1.46
N LEU A 350 -12.72 -6.29 2.34
CA LEU A 350 -11.81 -5.16 2.09
C LEU A 350 -10.34 -5.56 2.04
N LEU A 351 -9.93 -6.59 2.79
CA LEU A 351 -8.55 -7.05 2.88
C LEU A 351 -8.23 -8.22 1.93
N HIS A 352 -9.20 -9.09 1.68
CA HIS A 352 -9.06 -10.38 0.98
C HIS A 352 -10.24 -10.64 0.02
N PRO A 353 -10.48 -9.74 -0.95
CA PRO A 353 -11.68 -9.78 -1.78
C PRO A 353 -11.77 -11.08 -2.59
N GLY A 354 -12.89 -11.80 -2.41
CA GLY A 354 -13.13 -13.08 -3.09
C GLY A 354 -12.19 -14.23 -2.70
N ASP A 355 -11.40 -14.10 -1.62
CA ASP A 355 -10.45 -15.11 -1.18
C ASP A 355 -10.69 -15.53 0.29
N PRO A 356 -11.50 -16.58 0.53
CA PRO A 356 -11.74 -17.07 1.89
C PRO A 356 -10.50 -17.71 2.53
N SER A 357 -9.50 -18.09 1.73
CA SER A 357 -8.26 -18.68 2.25
C SER A 357 -7.27 -17.63 2.75
N THR A 358 -7.54 -16.33 2.48
CA THR A 358 -6.66 -15.20 2.82
C THR A 358 -5.25 -15.34 2.25
N ARG A 359 -5.06 -16.11 1.17
CA ARG A 359 -3.76 -16.28 0.51
C ARG A 359 -3.34 -15.02 -0.23
N THR A 360 -4.31 -14.26 -0.69
CA THR A 360 -4.14 -12.99 -1.39
C THR A 360 -4.54 -11.83 -0.48
N ARG A 361 -3.94 -10.67 -0.70
CA ARG A 361 -4.27 -9.43 0.01
C ARG A 361 -4.48 -8.30 -0.98
N LEU A 362 -5.54 -7.54 -0.80
CA LEU A 362 -5.73 -6.25 -1.44
C LEU A 362 -4.93 -5.20 -0.67
N VAL A 363 -3.96 -4.61 -1.35
CA VAL A 363 -3.14 -3.53 -0.82
C VAL A 363 -3.61 -2.20 -1.41
N VAL A 364 -3.86 -1.23 -0.54
CA VAL A 364 -4.19 0.15 -0.92
C VAL A 364 -3.25 1.11 -0.20
N ARG A 365 -2.49 1.90 -0.97
CA ARG A 365 -1.46 2.80 -0.44
C ARG A 365 -1.74 4.24 -0.78
N GLY A 366 -1.64 5.08 0.25
CA GLY A 366 -1.98 6.50 0.21
C GLY A 366 -3.36 6.79 -0.39
N PRO A 367 -4.44 6.11 0.04
CA PRO A 367 -5.76 6.40 -0.49
C PRO A 367 -6.17 7.84 -0.13
N ALA A 368 -6.61 8.57 -1.14
CA ALA A 368 -7.18 9.90 -1.00
C ALA A 368 -8.60 9.90 -1.54
N ILE A 369 -9.56 10.24 -0.68
CA ILE A 369 -10.95 10.41 -1.07
C ILE A 369 -11.07 11.61 -2.01
N LYS A 370 -11.72 11.41 -3.15
CA LYS A 370 -12.05 12.45 -4.13
C LYS A 370 -13.49 12.91 -4.03
N ARG A 371 -14.39 12.00 -3.71
CA ARG A 371 -15.82 12.26 -3.59
C ARG A 371 -16.48 11.17 -2.77
N ILE A 372 -17.47 11.54 -1.97
CA ILE A 372 -18.40 10.63 -1.31
C ILE A 372 -19.79 10.96 -1.88
N ARG A 373 -20.58 9.92 -2.21
CA ARG A 373 -21.97 10.08 -2.63
C ARG A 373 -22.85 9.15 -1.82
N ILE A 374 -23.92 9.68 -1.25
CA ILE A 374 -25.00 8.88 -0.67
C ILE A 374 -25.85 8.37 -1.83
N VAL A 375 -25.97 7.05 -1.96
CA VAL A 375 -26.61 6.37 -3.10
C VAL A 375 -28.00 5.89 -2.72
N ALA A 376 -28.16 5.40 -1.48
CA ALA A 376 -29.44 4.94 -0.96
C ALA A 376 -29.45 5.08 0.56
N LEU A 377 -30.64 5.21 1.12
CA LEU A 377 -30.88 5.27 2.55
C LEU A 377 -32.14 4.45 2.86
N ASP A 378 -32.06 3.60 3.87
CA ASP A 378 -33.16 2.79 4.37
C ASP A 378 -33.23 2.97 5.90
N ALA A 379 -33.97 3.99 6.32
CA ALA A 379 -34.20 4.29 7.73
C ALA A 379 -35.20 3.34 8.39
N ALA A 380 -35.96 2.56 7.61
CA ALA A 380 -36.93 1.60 8.11
C ALA A 380 -36.29 0.23 8.42
N ALA A 381 -35.12 -0.06 7.86
CA ALA A 381 -34.34 -1.24 8.20
C ALA A 381 -33.95 -1.28 9.69
N GLU A 382 -33.78 -2.49 10.23
CA GLU A 382 -33.33 -2.74 11.59
C GLU A 382 -32.03 -3.58 11.56
N PRO A 383 -30.85 -2.98 11.83
CA PRO A 383 -30.58 -1.54 12.03
C PRO A 383 -30.74 -0.72 10.73
N SER A 384 -30.94 0.60 10.87
CA SER A 384 -31.03 1.50 9.71
C SER A 384 -29.77 1.40 8.86
N SER A 385 -29.93 1.45 7.54
CA SER A 385 -28.82 1.22 6.61
C SER A 385 -28.70 2.32 5.57
N MET A 386 -27.49 2.51 5.07
CA MET A 386 -27.18 3.49 4.05
C MET A 386 -26.15 2.94 3.08
N ARG A 387 -26.32 3.22 1.79
CA ARG A 387 -25.34 2.89 0.76
C ARG A 387 -24.60 4.13 0.29
N ILE A 388 -23.27 4.06 0.27
CA ILE A 388 -22.42 5.13 -0.25
C ILE A 388 -21.49 4.63 -1.36
N ASP A 389 -21.16 5.53 -2.28
CA ASP A 389 -20.05 5.40 -3.23
C ASP A 389 -18.91 6.31 -2.77
N VAL A 390 -17.73 5.73 -2.55
CA VAL A 390 -16.50 6.46 -2.18
C VAL A 390 -15.52 6.39 -3.34
N ALA A 391 -15.32 7.51 -4.03
CA ALA A 391 -14.33 7.63 -5.09
C ALA A 391 -12.95 7.88 -4.47
N ILE A 392 -12.01 6.96 -4.69
CA ILE A 392 -10.68 6.95 -4.08
C ILE A 392 -9.62 7.00 -5.18
N VAL A 393 -8.55 7.74 -4.92
CA VAL A 393 -7.30 7.64 -5.69
C VAL A 393 -6.22 7.11 -4.78
N GLY A 394 -5.55 6.05 -5.20
CA GLY A 394 -4.46 5.43 -4.46
C GLY A 394 -3.75 4.38 -5.29
N ARG A 395 -2.67 3.80 -4.78
CA ARG A 395 -2.06 2.63 -5.42
C ARG A 395 -2.80 1.40 -4.93
N ARG A 396 -3.41 0.67 -5.84
CA ARG A 396 -4.26 -0.49 -5.54
C ARG A 396 -3.74 -1.70 -6.30
N TYR A 397 -3.50 -2.79 -5.59
CA TYR A 397 -3.04 -4.04 -6.18
C TYR A 397 -3.37 -5.23 -5.30
N ILE A 398 -3.49 -6.41 -5.91
CA ILE A 398 -3.62 -7.67 -5.18
C ILE A 398 -2.28 -8.38 -5.23
N GLU A 399 -1.81 -8.85 -4.09
CA GLU A 399 -0.60 -9.66 -3.98
C GLU A 399 -0.88 -11.02 -3.32
N ASP A 400 -0.06 -12.01 -3.66
CA ASP A 400 0.03 -13.27 -2.92
C ASP A 400 0.87 -13.05 -1.65
N ARG A 401 0.35 -13.40 -0.46
CA ARG A 401 1.00 -13.11 0.82
C ARG A 401 2.23 -13.98 1.09
N ASP A 402 2.29 -15.19 0.53
CA ASP A 402 3.43 -16.11 0.70
C ASP A 402 4.66 -15.58 -0.07
N SER A 403 4.45 -15.19 -1.32
CA SER A 403 5.51 -14.89 -2.28
C SER A 403 5.65 -13.40 -2.59
N THR A 404 4.70 -12.57 -2.17
CA THR A 404 4.55 -11.15 -2.54
C THR A 404 4.44 -10.91 -4.05
N ALA A 405 4.02 -11.93 -4.80
CA ALA A 405 3.76 -11.81 -6.23
C ALA A 405 2.57 -10.87 -6.47
N ILE A 406 2.75 -9.85 -7.31
CA ILE A 406 1.63 -8.99 -7.73
C ILE A 406 0.75 -9.76 -8.72
N LEU A 407 -0.49 -10.03 -8.31
CA LEU A 407 -1.48 -10.77 -9.09
C LEU A 407 -2.30 -9.84 -9.99
N SER A 408 -2.62 -8.64 -9.51
CA SER A 408 -3.35 -7.62 -10.28
C SER A 408 -3.04 -6.20 -9.78
N GLY A 409 -3.32 -5.18 -10.58
CA GLY A 409 -3.08 -3.77 -10.22
C GLY A 409 -1.61 -3.35 -10.33
N SER A 410 -1.23 -2.26 -9.65
CA SER A 410 0.15 -1.76 -9.66
C SER A 410 0.58 -1.13 -8.33
N PRO A 411 1.71 -1.58 -7.75
CA PRO A 411 2.30 -0.93 -6.58
C PRO A 411 3.02 0.39 -6.91
N THR A 412 3.17 0.71 -8.21
CA THR A 412 3.92 1.91 -8.64
C THR A 412 3.03 3.00 -9.24
N ARG A 413 1.83 2.65 -9.70
CA ARG A 413 0.92 3.56 -10.39
C ARG A 413 -0.33 3.74 -9.55
N ALA A 414 -0.66 5.00 -9.25
CA ALA A 414 -1.94 5.32 -8.65
C ALA A 414 -3.07 5.11 -9.66
N SER A 415 -4.20 4.63 -9.19
CA SER A 415 -5.44 4.41 -9.94
C SER A 415 -6.61 5.05 -9.20
N SER A 416 -7.60 5.51 -9.96
CA SER A 416 -8.90 5.92 -9.44
C SER A 416 -9.84 4.71 -9.42
N PHE A 417 -10.58 4.51 -8.34
CA PHE A 417 -11.59 3.46 -8.21
C PHE A 417 -12.71 3.92 -7.29
N THR A 418 -13.89 3.34 -7.43
CA THR A 418 -15.04 3.62 -6.56
C THR A 418 -15.34 2.39 -5.71
N GLU A 419 -15.28 2.55 -4.40
CA GLU A 419 -15.77 1.57 -3.45
C GLU A 419 -17.24 1.84 -3.16
N ARG A 420 -18.03 0.76 -3.02
CA ARG A 420 -19.45 0.85 -2.69
C ARG A 420 -19.70 0.13 -1.38
N TRP A 421 -20.15 0.85 -0.37
CA TRP A 421 -20.34 0.30 0.97
C TRP A 421 -21.79 0.46 1.39
N THR A 422 -22.32 -0.57 2.06
CA THR A 422 -23.54 -0.45 2.87
C THR A 422 -23.11 -0.34 4.32
N LEU A 423 -23.40 0.80 4.92
CA LEU A 423 -23.22 1.07 6.34
C LEU A 423 -24.52 0.79 7.09
N VAL A 424 -24.40 0.36 8.33
CA VAL A 424 -25.50 0.13 9.26
C VAL A 424 -25.25 0.89 10.56
N LEU A 425 -26.33 1.38 11.17
CA LEU A 425 -26.30 2.17 12.39
C LEU A 425 -26.34 1.24 13.62
N ASP A 426 -25.25 0.51 13.86
CA ASP A 426 -25.12 -0.48 14.95
C ASP A 426 -23.80 -0.39 15.73
N GLY A 427 -23.03 0.67 15.50
CA GLY A 427 -21.78 0.92 16.20
C GLY A 427 -21.95 1.64 17.53
N ASP A 428 -20.83 1.89 18.20
CA ASP A 428 -20.80 2.64 19.46
C ASP A 428 -20.98 4.16 19.23
N ALA A 429 -21.05 4.92 20.32
CA ALA A 429 -21.19 6.38 20.28
C ALA A 429 -20.03 7.09 19.55
N GLY A 430 -18.83 6.51 19.55
CA GLY A 430 -17.69 7.08 18.82
C GLY A 430 -17.74 6.80 17.32
N GLN A 431 -18.36 5.69 16.92
CA GLN A 431 -18.43 5.22 15.54
C GLN A 431 -19.80 4.58 15.23
N PRO A 432 -20.87 5.38 15.15
CA PRO A 432 -22.23 4.84 15.10
C PRO A 432 -22.54 4.06 13.81
N TRP A 433 -21.89 4.44 12.69
CA TRP A 433 -22.06 3.78 11.39
C TRP A 433 -20.92 2.80 11.11
N ARG A 434 -21.26 1.52 10.89
CA ARG A 434 -20.31 0.47 10.55
C ARG A 434 -20.56 -0.12 9.16
N ILE A 435 -19.51 -0.48 8.42
CA ILE A 435 -19.63 -1.15 7.12
C ILE A 435 -20.12 -2.57 7.34
N ALA A 436 -21.32 -2.88 6.87
CA ALA A 436 -21.87 -4.25 6.87
C ALA A 436 -21.57 -5.00 5.57
N VAL A 437 -21.60 -4.30 4.42
CA VAL A 437 -21.44 -4.94 3.11
C VAL A 437 -20.52 -4.12 2.21
N VAL A 438 -19.60 -4.83 1.55
CA VAL A 438 -18.73 -4.29 0.49
C VAL A 438 -19.27 -4.77 -0.85
N GLY A 439 -19.69 -3.85 -1.70
CA GLY A 439 -20.12 -4.15 -3.07
C GLY A 439 -18.92 -4.31 -4.01
N THR A 440 -19.15 -4.92 -5.17
CA THR A 440 -18.12 -5.04 -6.20
C THR A 440 -17.60 -3.66 -6.63
N PRO A 441 -16.28 -3.39 -6.54
CA PRO A 441 -15.72 -2.11 -6.95
C PRO A 441 -15.92 -1.88 -8.44
N VAL A 442 -16.36 -0.69 -8.83
CA VAL A 442 -16.46 -0.31 -10.24
C VAL A 442 -15.18 0.43 -10.62
N ALA A 443 -14.40 -0.15 -11.53
CA ALA A 443 -13.29 0.56 -12.14
C ALA A 443 -13.84 1.72 -12.99
N GLN A 444 -13.38 2.94 -12.75
CA GLN A 444 -13.64 4.03 -13.67
C GLN A 444 -12.78 3.80 -14.92
N ALA A 445 -13.44 3.75 -16.09
CA ALA A 445 -12.82 3.54 -17.39
C ALA A 445 -11.83 4.65 -17.77
#